data_AF-A0A497I970-F1
#
_entry.id   AF-A0A497I970-F1
#
_cell.length_a   1.000
_cell.length_b   1.000
_cell.length_c   1.000
_cell.angle_alpha   90.00
_cell.angle_beta   90.00
_cell.angle_gamma   90.00
#
_symmetry.space_group_name_H-M   'P 1'
#
loop_
_entity.id
_entity.type
_entity.pdbx_description
1 polymer ?
#
loop_
_entity_poly.entity_id
_entity_poly.type
_entity_poly.pdbx_seq_one_letter_code
_entity_poly.pdbx_strand_id
1 'polypeptide(L)'
;MREMISCTEFILAYNEIFNYLHEKHGKEAVVDLWKYISDEFLQNLDELVAKKGIQGMKEYWSRTLEEEGADYEIKATEDEFVIEMYKCPSIGILRRTGHIKVYPYYCEHCNVLYSRIVERYGFDYNLEIIDTNAGRCRLTIRKKK
;
A
#
# COMPACT_ATOMS: atom_id res chain seq x y z
N MET A 1 -24.09 0.06 19.97
CA MET A 1 -23.44 -0.03 18.63
C MET A 1 -21.96 -0.21 18.87
N ARG A 2 -21.31 -1.20 18.25
CA ARG A 2 -19.84 -1.18 18.19
C ARG A 2 -19.49 -0.07 17.19
N GLU A 3 -18.86 0.99 17.66
CA GLU A 3 -18.35 2.04 16.78
C GLU A 3 -17.27 1.42 15.89
N MET A 4 -17.45 1.59 14.57
CA MET A 4 -16.48 1.16 13.57
C MET A 4 -15.41 2.24 13.51
N ILE A 5 -14.14 1.84 13.63
CA ILE A 5 -13.03 2.78 13.48
C ILE A 5 -13.07 3.41 12.07
N SER A 6 -12.83 4.71 11.98
CA SER A 6 -12.70 5.40 10.70
C SER A 6 -11.38 5.03 10.01
N CYS A 7 -11.30 5.20 8.68
CA CYS A 7 -10.03 5.03 7.95
C CYS A 7 -8.92 5.93 8.51
N THR A 8 -9.28 7.14 8.94
CA THR A 8 -8.34 8.07 9.59
C THR A 8 -7.76 7.48 10.87
N GLU A 9 -8.61 6.98 11.78
CA GLU A 9 -8.15 6.37 13.03
C GLU A 9 -7.32 5.11 12.79
N PHE A 10 -7.71 4.31 11.80
CA PHE A 10 -6.93 3.15 11.37
C PHE A 10 -5.52 3.55 10.95
N ILE A 11 -5.35 4.58 10.11
CA ILE A 11 -4.04 5.04 9.65
C ILE A 11 -3.15 5.50 10.82
N LEU A 12 -3.71 6.22 11.78
CA LEU A 12 -2.97 6.66 12.97
C LEU A 12 -2.54 5.46 13.83
N ALA A 13 -3.45 4.53 14.10
CA ALA A 13 -3.15 3.32 14.86
C ALA A 13 -2.11 2.45 14.15
N TYR A 14 -2.22 2.30 12.83
CA TYR A 14 -1.32 1.52 12.01
C TYR A 14 0.11 2.08 12.03
N ASN A 15 0.26 3.40 11.95
CA ASN A 15 1.54 4.08 12.14
C ASN A 15 2.15 3.83 13.53
N GLU A 16 1.36 3.96 14.58
CA GLU A 16 1.85 3.75 15.95
C GLU A 16 2.24 2.29 16.23
N ILE A 17 1.51 1.32 15.65
CA ILE A 17 1.89 -0.10 15.71
C ILE A 17 3.27 -0.31 15.09
N PHE A 18 3.57 0.35 13.95
CA PHE A 18 4.89 0.25 13.32
C PHE A 18 5.99 0.84 14.20
N ASN A 19 5.77 2.02 14.78
CA ASN A 19 6.72 2.63 15.70
C ASN A 19 6.98 1.73 16.91
N TYR A 20 5.92 1.20 17.52
CA TYR A 20 6.02 0.33 18.69
C TYR A 20 6.81 -0.95 18.37
N LEU A 21 6.47 -1.63 17.28
CA LEU A 21 7.16 -2.85 16.87
C LEU A 21 8.63 -2.58 16.55
N HIS A 22 8.93 -1.49 15.84
CA HIS A 22 10.32 -1.12 15.55
C HIS A 22 11.10 -0.84 16.82
N GLU A 23 10.54 -0.04 17.74
CA GLU A 23 11.22 0.31 18.99
C GLU A 23 11.50 -0.92 19.86
N LYS A 24 10.55 -1.85 19.96
CA LYS A 24 10.67 -3.02 20.84
C LYS A 24 11.40 -4.21 20.21
N HIS A 25 11.27 -4.39 18.90
CA HIS A 25 11.63 -5.63 18.22
C HIS A 25 12.40 -5.44 16.91
N GLY A 26 12.72 -4.20 16.53
CA GLY A 26 13.45 -3.88 15.30
C GLY A 26 12.57 -3.84 14.05
N LYS A 27 13.18 -3.44 12.93
CA LYS A 27 12.48 -3.25 11.65
C LYS A 27 11.90 -4.57 11.12
N GLU A 28 12.57 -5.68 11.38
CA GLU A 28 12.19 -7.02 10.93
C GLU A 28 10.80 -7.41 11.46
N ALA A 29 10.48 -7.09 12.72
CA ALA A 29 9.16 -7.36 13.28
C ALA A 29 8.04 -6.58 12.56
N VAL A 30 8.33 -5.36 12.11
CA VAL A 30 7.39 -4.57 11.30
C VAL A 30 7.20 -5.21 9.92
N VAL A 31 8.29 -5.66 9.30
CA VAL A 31 8.25 -6.36 8.01
C VAL A 31 7.46 -7.68 8.11
N ASP A 32 7.60 -8.42 9.20
CA ASP A 32 6.84 -9.65 9.43
C ASP A 32 5.35 -9.38 9.62
N LEU A 33 4.98 -8.28 10.29
CA LEU A 33 3.59 -7.81 10.33
C LEU A 33 3.08 -7.52 8.91
N TRP A 34 3.85 -6.82 8.08
CA TRP A 34 3.42 -6.53 6.69
C TRP A 34 3.24 -7.81 5.87
N LYS A 35 4.13 -8.79 5.99
CA LYS A 35 3.96 -10.10 5.33
C LYS A 35 2.68 -10.78 5.80
N TYR A 36 2.41 -10.80 7.10
CA TYR A 36 1.20 -11.38 7.66
C TYR A 36 -0.06 -10.68 7.12
N ILE A 37 -0.08 -9.35 7.05
CA ILE A 37 -1.19 -8.59 6.46
C ILE A 37 -1.39 -8.96 4.99
N SER A 38 -0.30 -9.05 4.22
CA SER A 38 -0.36 -9.48 2.82
C SER A 38 -0.98 -10.85 2.65
N ASP A 39 -0.57 -11.80 3.48
CA ASP A 39 -0.91 -13.21 3.30
C ASP A 39 -2.32 -13.52 3.84
N GLU A 40 -2.77 -12.80 4.89
CA GLU A 40 -4.02 -13.10 5.61
C GLU A 40 -5.16 -12.10 5.38
N PHE A 41 -4.93 -10.92 4.78
CA PHE A 41 -5.98 -9.89 4.63
C PHE A 41 -6.12 -9.28 3.23
N LEU A 42 -5.27 -9.66 2.27
CA LEU A 42 -5.34 -9.14 0.89
C LEU A 42 -5.85 -10.18 -0.13
N GLN A 43 -6.70 -11.12 0.31
CA GLN A 43 -7.30 -12.13 -0.59
C GLN A 43 -8.15 -11.48 -1.70
N ASN A 44 -8.74 -10.32 -1.43
CA ASN A 44 -9.50 -9.58 -2.43
C ASN A 44 -8.64 -9.11 -3.62
N LEU A 45 -7.40 -8.65 -3.37
CA LEU A 45 -6.44 -8.35 -4.42
C LEU A 45 -5.93 -9.64 -5.07
N ASP A 46 -5.55 -10.61 -4.26
CA ASP A 46 -5.04 -11.90 -4.75
C ASP A 46 -6.00 -12.57 -5.75
N GLU A 47 -7.28 -12.69 -5.39
CA GLU A 47 -8.30 -13.27 -6.26
C GLU A 47 -8.48 -12.49 -7.56
N LEU A 48 -8.44 -11.15 -7.51
CA LEU A 48 -8.58 -10.31 -8.70
C LEU A 48 -7.38 -10.50 -9.64
N VAL A 49 -6.16 -10.51 -9.10
CA VAL A 49 -4.94 -10.71 -9.90
C VAL A 49 -4.91 -12.12 -10.48
N ALA A 50 -5.27 -13.14 -9.71
CA ALA A 50 -5.34 -14.52 -10.18
C ALA A 50 -6.30 -14.69 -11.35
N LYS A 51 -7.50 -14.08 -11.27
CA LYS A 51 -8.58 -14.24 -12.25
C LYS A 51 -8.39 -13.35 -13.48
N LYS A 52 -7.85 -12.14 -13.31
CA LYS A 52 -7.90 -11.07 -14.32
C LYS A 52 -6.55 -10.43 -14.62
N GLY A 53 -5.46 -10.84 -13.96
CA GLY A 53 -4.12 -10.25 -14.13
C GLY A 53 -4.13 -8.74 -13.93
N ILE A 54 -3.56 -8.00 -14.89
CA ILE A 54 -3.51 -6.53 -14.88
C ILE A 54 -4.89 -5.87 -14.81
N GLN A 55 -5.93 -6.47 -15.41
CA GLN A 55 -7.28 -5.89 -15.28
C GLN A 55 -7.81 -6.03 -13.85
N GLY A 56 -7.42 -7.09 -13.13
CA GLY A 56 -7.72 -7.26 -11.71
C GLY A 56 -6.99 -6.25 -10.84
N MET A 57 -5.73 -5.95 -11.16
CA MET A 57 -4.96 -4.88 -10.53
C MET A 57 -5.65 -3.53 -10.70
N LYS A 58 -6.03 -3.19 -11.93
CA LYS A 58 -6.77 -1.95 -12.24
C LYS A 58 -8.07 -1.87 -11.45
N GLU A 59 -8.87 -2.94 -11.45
CA GLU A 59 -10.14 -2.99 -10.72
C GLU A 59 -9.95 -2.76 -9.22
N TYR A 60 -8.96 -3.42 -8.61
CA TYR A 60 -8.66 -3.26 -7.19
C TYR A 60 -8.22 -1.83 -6.87
N TRP A 61 -7.14 -1.35 -7.51
CA TRP A 61 -6.54 -0.07 -7.16
C TRP A 61 -7.39 1.13 -7.56
N SER A 62 -8.09 1.10 -8.70
CA SER A 62 -9.01 2.18 -9.05
C SER A 62 -10.12 2.34 -8.01
N ARG A 63 -10.66 1.23 -7.47
CA ARG A 63 -11.68 1.31 -6.42
C ARG A 63 -11.08 1.81 -5.11
N THR A 64 -10.03 1.16 -4.61
CA THR A 64 -9.44 1.50 -3.31
C THR A 64 -8.94 2.94 -3.27
N LEU A 65 -8.27 3.42 -4.31
CA LEU A 65 -7.73 4.78 -4.33
C LEU A 65 -8.82 5.85 -4.50
N GLU A 66 -9.92 5.53 -5.19
CA GLU A 66 -11.09 6.41 -5.26
C GLU A 66 -11.77 6.52 -3.88
N GLU A 67 -12.02 5.38 -3.22
CA GLU A 67 -12.64 5.33 -1.88
C GLU A 67 -11.80 6.06 -0.82
N GLU A 68 -10.48 6.01 -0.93
CA GLU A 68 -9.55 6.71 -0.03
C GLU A 68 -9.36 8.20 -0.38
N GLY A 69 -9.91 8.67 -1.51
CA GLY A 69 -9.76 10.05 -1.97
C GLY A 69 -8.31 10.42 -2.32
N ALA A 70 -7.57 9.49 -2.92
CA ALA A 70 -6.20 9.71 -3.37
C ALA A 70 -6.15 10.64 -4.60
N ASP A 71 -5.03 11.34 -4.79
CA ASP A 71 -4.73 12.10 -6.00
C ASP A 71 -3.73 11.29 -6.84
N TYR A 72 -4.19 10.73 -7.96
CA TYR A 72 -3.43 9.73 -8.72
C TYR A 72 -3.81 9.65 -10.21
N GLU A 73 -2.98 8.98 -11.00
CA GLU A 73 -3.29 8.51 -12.35
C GLU A 73 -2.99 7.01 -12.46
N ILE A 74 -3.88 6.23 -13.09
CA ILE A 74 -3.65 4.81 -13.40
C ILE A 74 -3.54 4.61 -14.92
N LYS A 75 -2.50 3.89 -15.34
CA LYS A 75 -2.35 3.37 -16.71
C LYS A 75 -2.27 1.86 -16.67
N ALA A 76 -3.02 1.21 -17.55
CA ALA A 76 -3.03 -0.24 -17.66
C ALA A 76 -3.05 -0.64 -19.14
N THR A 77 -2.06 -1.42 -19.54
CA THR A 77 -1.94 -2.04 -20.87
C THR A 77 -2.08 -3.56 -20.73
N GLU A 78 -1.76 -4.30 -21.79
CA GLU A 78 -1.74 -5.76 -21.72
C GLU A 78 -0.60 -6.28 -20.85
N ASP A 79 0.54 -5.59 -20.79
CA ASP A 79 1.79 -6.09 -20.17
C ASP A 79 2.32 -5.22 -19.02
N GLU A 80 1.76 -4.02 -18.84
CA GLU A 80 2.19 -3.07 -17.82
C GLU A 80 1.02 -2.39 -17.11
N PHE A 81 1.16 -2.25 -15.79
CA PHE A 81 0.29 -1.48 -14.91
C PHE A 81 1.11 -0.43 -14.16
N VAL A 82 0.63 0.82 -14.16
CA VAL A 82 1.31 1.95 -13.52
C VAL A 82 0.33 2.75 -12.68
N ILE A 83 0.74 3.13 -11.47
CA ILE A 83 0.10 4.17 -10.65
C ILE A 83 1.10 5.32 -10.49
N GLU A 84 0.74 6.51 -10.95
CA GLU A 84 1.39 7.75 -10.54
C GLU A 84 0.62 8.30 -9.33
N MET A 85 1.23 8.29 -8.14
CA MET A 85 0.63 8.84 -6.92
C MET A 85 1.12 10.27 -6.72
N TYR A 86 0.21 11.24 -6.80
CA TYR A 86 0.51 12.65 -6.55
C TYR A 86 0.33 13.02 -5.08
N LYS A 87 -0.68 12.45 -4.41
CA LYS A 87 -0.90 12.62 -2.96
C LYS A 87 -1.49 11.36 -2.34
N CYS A 88 -0.65 10.62 -1.60
CA CYS A 88 -1.08 9.50 -0.78
C CYS A 88 -1.96 9.99 0.40
N PRO A 89 -3.19 9.47 0.55
CA PRO A 89 -4.11 9.91 1.60
C PRO A 89 -3.57 9.60 3.00
N SER A 90 -2.93 8.45 3.19
CA SER A 90 -2.28 8.07 4.46
C SER A 90 -1.23 9.07 4.90
N ILE A 91 -0.30 9.45 4.01
CA ILE A 91 0.73 10.45 4.33
C ILE A 91 0.09 11.81 4.62
N GLY A 92 -0.93 12.21 3.86
CA GLY A 92 -1.67 13.43 4.12
C GLY A 92 -2.29 13.47 5.51
N ILE A 93 -2.88 12.37 5.97
CA ILE A 93 -3.44 12.23 7.32
C ILE A 93 -2.33 12.33 8.36
N LEU A 94 -1.30 11.49 8.25
CA LEU A 94 -0.19 11.44 9.22
C LEU A 94 0.48 12.81 9.41
N ARG A 95 0.68 13.56 8.32
CA ARG A 95 1.29 14.88 8.36
C ARG A 95 0.37 15.95 8.96
N ARG A 96 -0.93 15.90 8.70
CA ARG A 96 -1.89 16.88 9.24
C ARG A 96 -2.15 16.71 10.74
N THR A 97 -2.01 15.48 11.26
CA THR A 97 -2.22 15.18 12.68
C THR A 97 -1.24 15.93 13.57
N GLY A 98 0.04 16.05 13.18
CA GLY A 98 1.03 16.94 13.79
C GLY A 98 1.53 16.58 15.20
N HIS A 99 0.83 15.72 15.93
CA HIS A 99 1.19 15.29 17.31
C HIS A 99 1.64 13.83 17.40
N ILE A 100 1.82 13.16 16.26
CA ILE A 100 2.33 11.78 16.19
C ILE A 100 3.68 11.74 15.50
N LYS A 101 4.51 10.75 15.85
CA LYS A 101 5.76 10.49 15.15
C LYS A 101 5.45 9.61 13.95
N VAL A 102 5.65 10.12 12.74
CA VAL A 102 5.49 9.30 11.53
C VAL A 102 6.57 8.22 11.49
N TYR A 103 6.16 6.97 11.29
CA TYR A 103 7.09 5.86 11.15
C TYR A 103 8.00 6.09 9.93
N PRO A 104 9.34 6.09 10.09
CA PRO A 104 10.26 6.52 9.03
C PRO A 104 10.21 5.67 7.76
N TYR A 105 9.77 4.41 7.88
CA TYR A 105 9.63 3.48 6.76
C TYR A 105 8.17 3.22 6.39
N TYR A 106 7.25 4.14 6.74
CA TYR A 106 5.81 3.95 6.51
C TYR A 106 5.52 3.51 5.08
N CYS A 107 6.02 4.23 4.06
CA CYS A 107 5.73 3.91 2.66
C CYS A 107 6.22 2.53 2.19
N GLU A 108 7.21 1.92 2.86
CA GLU A 108 7.75 0.61 2.47
C GLU A 108 6.72 -0.52 2.66
N HIS A 109 5.70 -0.33 3.50
CA HIS A 109 4.64 -1.33 3.67
C HIS A 109 3.97 -1.67 2.34
N CYS A 110 3.70 -0.68 1.47
CA CYS A 110 3.12 -0.91 0.15
C CYS A 110 3.98 -1.85 -0.70
N ASN A 111 5.30 -1.72 -0.63
CA ASN A 111 6.22 -2.58 -1.35
C ASN A 111 6.09 -4.02 -0.90
N VAL A 112 6.08 -4.27 0.42
CA VAL A 112 5.98 -5.64 0.97
C VAL A 112 4.60 -6.23 0.76
N LEU A 113 3.53 -5.46 0.97
CA LEU A 113 2.16 -5.94 0.83
C LEU A 113 1.85 -6.41 -0.59
N TYR A 114 2.16 -5.58 -1.59
CA TYR A 114 1.66 -5.81 -2.93
C TYR A 114 2.58 -6.67 -3.79
N SER A 115 3.91 -6.54 -3.65
CA SER A 115 4.87 -7.39 -4.38
C SER A 115 4.63 -8.87 -4.10
N ARG A 116 4.44 -9.23 -2.83
CA ARG A 116 4.20 -10.61 -2.37
C ARG A 116 3.00 -11.28 -3.02
N ILE A 117 2.03 -10.51 -3.49
CA ILE A 117 0.84 -11.03 -4.18
C ILE A 117 1.12 -11.11 -5.67
N VAL A 118 1.44 -9.98 -6.30
CA VAL A 118 1.51 -9.94 -7.77
C VAL A 118 2.67 -10.77 -8.32
N GLU A 119 3.77 -10.89 -7.58
CA GLU A 119 4.92 -11.67 -8.03
C GLU A 119 4.64 -13.17 -8.15
N ARG A 120 3.67 -13.70 -7.39
CA ARG A 120 3.21 -15.10 -7.48
C ARG A 120 2.54 -15.40 -8.82
N TYR A 121 2.00 -14.37 -9.48
CA TYR A 121 1.28 -14.48 -10.75
C TYR A 121 2.14 -14.10 -11.96
N GLY A 122 3.47 -14.11 -11.80
CA GLY A 122 4.38 -13.87 -12.92
C GLY A 122 4.56 -12.40 -13.28
N PHE A 123 4.41 -11.49 -12.30
CA PHE A 123 4.69 -10.07 -12.48
C PHE A 123 5.95 -9.64 -11.74
N ASP A 124 6.66 -8.65 -12.25
CA ASP A 124 7.69 -7.87 -11.55
C ASP A 124 7.03 -6.66 -10.90
N TYR A 125 7.42 -6.33 -9.67
CA TYR A 125 6.88 -5.20 -8.90
C TYR A 125 7.99 -4.19 -8.61
N ASN A 126 7.76 -2.91 -8.93
CA ASN A 126 8.68 -1.83 -8.60
C ASN A 126 7.92 -0.62 -8.03
N LEU A 127 8.20 -0.28 -6.76
CA LEU A 127 7.69 0.93 -6.12
C LEU A 127 8.82 1.95 -5.93
N GLU A 128 8.76 3.03 -6.71
CA GLU A 128 9.64 4.18 -6.57
C GLU A 128 9.03 5.18 -5.56
N ILE A 129 9.65 5.32 -4.39
CA ILE A 129 9.24 6.32 -3.39
C ILE A 129 9.93 7.65 -3.75
N ILE A 130 9.15 8.61 -4.25
CA ILE A 130 9.67 9.87 -4.80
C ILE A 130 9.80 10.92 -3.70
N ASP A 131 8.75 11.12 -2.89
CA ASP A 131 8.75 12.08 -1.79
C ASP A 131 7.80 11.59 -0.69
N THR A 132 8.39 11.12 0.41
CA THR A 132 7.64 10.61 1.57
C THR A 132 6.87 11.70 2.31
N ASN A 133 7.31 12.96 2.21
CA ASN A 133 6.58 14.08 2.79
C ASN A 133 5.38 14.44 1.91
N ALA A 134 5.57 14.62 0.62
CA ALA A 134 4.46 14.95 -0.29
C ALA A 134 3.49 13.77 -0.50
N GLY A 135 3.88 12.55 -0.13
CA GLY A 135 3.11 11.35 -0.40
C GLY A 135 3.12 10.98 -1.88
N ARG A 136 4.26 11.17 -2.54
CA ARG A 136 4.46 10.91 -3.97
C ARG A 136 5.25 9.64 -4.18
N CYS A 137 4.72 8.76 -5.02
CA CYS A 137 5.41 7.53 -5.44
C CYS A 137 4.92 7.09 -6.82
N ARG A 138 5.66 6.18 -7.43
CA ARG A 138 5.27 5.52 -8.66
C ARG A 138 5.31 4.01 -8.46
N LEU A 139 4.19 3.35 -8.68
CA LEU A 139 4.13 1.90 -8.78
C LEU A 139 4.18 1.51 -10.25
N THR A 140 5.09 0.61 -10.62
CA THR A 140 5.13 -0.04 -11.93
C THR A 140 5.13 -1.55 -11.73
N ILE A 141 4.20 -2.23 -12.39
CA ILE A 141 4.09 -3.69 -12.40
C ILE A 141 4.12 -4.16 -13.84
N ARG A 142 4.96 -5.14 -14.16
CA ARG A 142 5.15 -5.66 -15.53
C ARG A 142 5.04 -7.17 -15.55
N LYS A 143 4.53 -7.76 -16.64
CA LYS A 143 4.64 -9.21 -16.83
C LYS A 143 6.12 -9.61 -16.94
N LYS A 144 6.50 -10.66 -16.22
CA LYS A 144 7.80 -11.32 -16.41
C LYS A 144 7.84 -11.93 -17.81
N LYS A 145 8.99 -11.80 -18.46
CA LYS A 145 9.27 -12.43 -19.76
C LYS A 145 9.68 -13.89 -19.59
#